data_AF-A0A0A8F0R9-F1
#
_entry.id   AF-A0A0A8F0R9-F1
#
_cell.length_a   1.000
_cell.length_b   1.000
_cell.length_c   1.000
_cell.angle_alpha   90.00
_cell.angle_beta   90.00
_cell.angle_gamma   90.00
#
_symmetry.space_group_name_H-M   'P 1'
#
loop_
_entity.id
_entity.type
_entity.pdbx_description
1 polymer ?
#
loop_
_entity_poly.entity_id
_entity_poly.type
_entity_poly.pdbx_seq_one_letter_code
_entity_poly.pdbx_strand_id
1 'polypeptide(L)'
;MLEAVAALARRLGADPAATVRIFRDQIEASKVVQRGLHRRWTADPAQAPTTRPDLARIRTEINRINGELVRAIAASPQARTAPGCAPRLALSALWVGHERRLDALHAAGLARSLRSVCGG
;
A
#
# COMPACT_ATOMS: atom_id res chain seq x y z
N MET A 1 -1.78 -13.45 -6.53
CA MET A 1 -2.11 -12.23 -5.76
C MET A 1 -2.93 -11.26 -6.60
N LEU A 2 -2.40 -10.71 -7.70
CA LEU A 2 -3.12 -9.75 -8.55
C LEU A 2 -4.43 -10.31 -9.13
N GLU A 3 -4.43 -11.57 -9.59
CA GLU A 3 -5.67 -12.24 -10.03
C GLU A 3 -6.72 -12.37 -8.92
N ALA A 4 -6.29 -12.68 -7.70
CA ALA A 4 -7.19 -12.83 -6.56
C ALA A 4 -7.84 -11.50 -6.16
N VAL A 5 -7.08 -10.39 -6.21
CA VAL A 5 -7.64 -9.05 -5.93
C VAL A 5 -8.53 -8.57 -7.08
N ALA A 6 -8.21 -8.89 -8.34
CA ALA A 6 -9.07 -8.59 -9.48
C ALA A 6 -10.40 -9.35 -9.38
N ALA A 7 -10.37 -10.64 -9.03
CA ALA A 7 -11.57 -11.45 -8.81
C ALA A 7 -12.40 -10.92 -7.62
N LEU A 8 -11.76 -10.53 -6.52
CA LEU A 8 -12.46 -9.92 -5.39
C LEU A 8 -13.07 -8.57 -5.74
N ALA A 9 -12.38 -7.73 -6.52
CA ALA A 9 -12.90 -6.45 -7.00
C ALA A 9 -14.19 -6.66 -7.82
N ARG A 10 -14.18 -7.61 -8.77
CA ARG A 10 -15.38 -7.98 -9.54
C ARG A 10 -16.56 -8.34 -8.63
N ARG A 11 -16.33 -9.20 -7.63
CA ARG A 11 -17.38 -9.63 -6.69
C ARG A 11 -17.93 -8.49 -5.84
N LEU A 12 -17.12 -7.47 -5.55
CA LEU A 12 -17.48 -6.33 -4.72
C LEU A 12 -17.93 -5.11 -5.55
N GLY A 13 -18.03 -5.22 -6.88
CA GLY A 13 -18.46 -4.12 -7.76
C GLY A 13 -17.39 -3.04 -8.00
N ALA A 14 -16.13 -3.28 -7.65
CA ALA A 14 -15.01 -2.40 -7.99
C ALA A 14 -14.46 -2.68 -9.40
N ASP A 15 -13.89 -1.67 -10.06
CA ASP A 15 -13.13 -1.87 -11.30
C ASP A 15 -11.89 -2.75 -11.03
N PRO A 16 -11.80 -3.95 -11.62
CA PRO A 16 -10.65 -4.83 -11.47
C PRO A 16 -9.36 -4.21 -12.02
N ALA A 17 -9.44 -3.45 -13.11
CA ALA A 17 -8.27 -2.86 -13.74
C ALA A 17 -7.67 -1.76 -12.85
N ALA A 18 -8.50 -0.83 -12.35
CA ALA A 18 -8.08 0.15 -11.35
C ALA A 18 -7.55 -0.49 -10.08
N THR A 19 -8.23 -1.52 -9.57
CA THR A 19 -7.79 -2.25 -8.38
C THR A 19 -6.40 -2.85 -8.60
N VAL A 20 -6.16 -3.51 -9.73
CA VAL A 20 -4.84 -4.06 -10.06
C VAL A 20 -3.77 -2.97 -10.17
N ARG A 21 -4.07 -1.79 -10.76
CA ARG A 21 -3.13 -0.66 -10.80
C ARG A 21 -2.74 -0.21 -9.40
N ILE A 22 -3.71 -0.01 -8.51
CA ILE A 22 -3.46 0.37 -7.10
C ILE A 22 -2.61 -0.70 -6.39
N PHE A 23 -2.93 -1.98 -6.56
CA PHE A 23 -2.16 -3.06 -5.93
C PHE A 23 -0.74 -3.21 -6.46
N ARG A 24 -0.49 -2.90 -7.74
CA ARG A 24 0.87 -2.80 -8.29
C ARG A 24 1.65 -1.70 -7.58
N ASP A 25 1.03 -0.57 -7.28
CA ASP A 25 1.68 0.49 -6.50
C ASP A 25 2.01 0.05 -5.07
N GLN A 26 1.14 -0.73 -4.42
CA GLN A 26 1.43 -1.30 -3.09
C GLN A 26 2.65 -2.24 -3.12
N ILE A 27 2.75 -3.11 -4.14
CA ILE A 27 3.89 -4.02 -4.33
C ILE A 27 5.18 -3.22 -4.52
N GLU A 28 5.15 -2.21 -5.38
CA GLU A 28 6.33 -1.38 -5.63
C GLU A 28 6.73 -0.53 -4.41
N ALA A 29 5.77 -0.02 -3.64
CA ALA A 29 6.02 0.66 -2.37
C ALA A 29 6.71 -0.25 -1.34
N SER A 30 6.23 -1.50 -1.19
CA SER A 30 6.88 -2.48 -0.31
C SER A 30 8.33 -2.73 -0.73
N LYS A 31 8.60 -2.81 -2.04
CA LYS A 31 9.98 -2.96 -2.54
C LYS A 31 10.84 -1.73 -2.28
N VAL A 32 10.30 -0.52 -2.30
CA VAL A 32 11.04 0.71 -1.91
C VAL A 32 11.53 0.59 -0.47
N VAL A 33 10.64 0.23 0.46
CA VAL A 33 10.99 0.07 1.88
C VAL A 33 12.00 -1.07 2.07
N GLN A 34 11.75 -2.24 1.48
CA GLN A 34 12.67 -3.38 1.58
C GLN A 34 14.08 -3.00 1.09
N ARG A 35 14.22 -2.41 -0.10
CA ARG A 35 15.52 -1.98 -0.63
C ARG A 35 16.17 -0.90 0.23
N GLY A 36 15.39 0.01 0.82
CA GLY A 36 15.89 1.00 1.76
C GLY A 36 16.49 0.36 3.02
N LEU A 37 15.76 -0.59 3.62
CA LEU A 37 16.21 -1.35 4.79
C LEU A 37 17.46 -2.19 4.47
N HIS A 38 17.49 -2.89 3.34
CA HIS A 38 18.68 -3.63 2.91
C HIS A 38 19.91 -2.74 2.80
N ARG A 39 19.79 -1.54 2.19
CA ARG A 39 20.92 -0.58 2.13
C ARG A 39 21.37 -0.13 3.52
N ARG A 40 20.44 0.14 4.44
CA ARG A 40 20.74 0.51 5.84
C ARG A 40 21.52 -0.60 6.55
N TRP A 41 21.09 -1.85 6.40
CA TRP A 41 21.76 -3.01 7.00
C TRP A 41 23.12 -3.33 6.37
N THR A 42 23.29 -3.08 5.08
CA THR A 42 24.60 -3.19 4.42
C THR A 42 25.58 -2.15 4.95
N ALA A 43 25.12 -0.92 5.23
CA ALA A 43 25.95 0.14 5.78
C ALA A 43 26.25 -0.04 7.27
N ASP A 44 25.29 -0.58 8.04
CA ASP A 44 25.45 -0.90 9.46
C ASP A 44 24.79 -2.25 9.79
N PRO A 45 25.57 -3.35 9.76
CA PRO A 45 25.05 -4.69 10.04
C PRO A 45 24.49 -4.88 11.46
N ALA A 46 24.91 -4.06 12.43
CA ALA A 46 24.41 -4.16 13.80
C ALA A 46 22.92 -3.79 13.90
N GLN A 47 22.37 -3.09 12.91
CA GLN A 47 20.96 -2.72 12.83
C GLN A 47 20.06 -3.79 12.16
N ALA A 48 20.66 -4.86 11.61
CA ALA A 48 19.91 -5.92 10.96
C ALA A 48 19.17 -6.78 12.01
N PRO A 49 17.87 -7.09 11.82
CA PRO A 49 17.16 -8.01 12.70
C PRO A 49 17.83 -9.39 12.72
N THR A 50 18.07 -9.94 13.91
CA THR A 50 18.64 -11.28 14.11
C THR A 50 17.56 -12.37 14.12
N THR A 51 16.31 -11.99 14.35
CA THR A 51 15.16 -12.89 14.35
C THR A 51 14.35 -12.75 13.07
N ARG A 52 13.91 -13.88 12.52
CA ARG A 52 13.02 -13.91 11.35
C ARG A 52 11.57 -14.16 11.80
N PRO A 53 10.62 -13.27 11.49
CA PRO A 53 9.21 -13.52 11.80
C PRO A 53 8.67 -14.67 10.94
N ASP A 54 7.64 -15.34 11.45
CA ASP A 54 6.92 -16.37 10.69
C ASP A 54 6.23 -15.77 9.47
N LEU A 55 6.70 -16.14 8.28
CA LEU A 55 6.17 -15.66 7.02
C LEU A 55 4.75 -16.17 6.72
N ALA A 56 4.33 -17.29 7.31
CA ALA A 56 2.96 -17.76 7.17
C ALA A 56 1.99 -16.81 7.88
N ARG A 57 2.30 -16.41 9.13
CA ARG A 57 1.56 -15.38 9.86
C ARG A 57 1.54 -14.05 9.12
N ILE A 58 2.67 -13.59 8.58
CA ILE A 58 2.73 -12.36 7.78
C ILE A 58 1.85 -12.46 6.53
N ARG A 59 1.84 -13.61 5.84
CA ARG A 59 0.98 -13.83 4.66
C ARG A 59 -0.50 -13.76 5.01
N THR A 60 -0.92 -14.31 6.15
CA THR A 60 -2.30 -14.21 6.63
C THR A 60 -2.70 -12.75 6.83
N GLU A 61 -1.85 -11.96 7.47
CA GLU A 61 -2.11 -10.55 7.72
C GLU A 61 -2.15 -9.73 6.42
N ILE A 62 -1.22 -9.97 5.50
CA ILE A 62 -1.24 -9.35 4.16
C ILE A 62 -2.55 -9.68 3.44
N ASN A 63 -3.02 -10.92 3.49
CA ASN A 63 -4.29 -11.30 2.85
C ASN A 63 -5.50 -10.58 3.48
N ARG A 64 -5.52 -10.41 4.81
CA ARG A 64 -6.54 -9.64 5.52
C ARG A 64 -6.57 -8.19 5.04
N ILE A 65 -5.40 -7.52 5.06
CA ILE A 65 -5.24 -6.13 4.62
C ILE A 65 -5.59 -5.96 3.14
N ASN A 66 -5.21 -6.92 2.28
CA ASN A 66 -5.59 -6.91 0.87
C ASN A 66 -7.11 -6.91 0.70
N GLY A 67 -7.83 -7.74 1.45
CA GLY A 67 -9.30 -7.76 1.41
C GLY A 67 -9.93 -6.44 1.87
N GLU A 68 -9.37 -5.82 2.90
CA GLU A 68 -9.80 -4.51 3.40
C GLU A 68 -9.57 -3.41 2.37
N LEU A 69 -8.40 -3.41 1.72
CA LEU A 69 -8.08 -2.44 0.69
C LEU A 69 -9.01 -2.56 -0.53
N VAL A 70 -9.35 -3.78 -0.98
CA VAL A 70 -10.33 -3.94 -2.07
C VAL A 70 -11.71 -3.43 -1.67
N ARG A 71 -12.16 -3.67 -0.42
CA ARG A 71 -13.43 -3.12 0.09
C ARG A 71 -13.41 -1.59 0.13
N ALA A 72 -12.31 -0.98 0.60
CA ALA A 72 -12.15 0.47 0.61
C ALA A 72 -12.16 1.07 -0.81
N ILE A 73 -11.54 0.38 -1.77
CA ILE A 73 -11.56 0.74 -3.19
C ILE A 73 -12.98 0.69 -3.75
N ALA A 74 -13.74 -0.37 -3.46
CA ALA A 74 -15.13 -0.53 -3.90
C ALA A 74 -16.07 0.52 -3.28
N ALA A 75 -15.79 0.96 -2.05
CA ALA A 75 -16.59 1.95 -1.35
C ALA A 75 -16.25 3.42 -1.72
N SER A 76 -15.22 3.67 -2.53
CA SER A 76 -14.72 5.04 -2.79
C SER A 76 -14.74 5.53 -4.25
N PRO A 77 -15.59 5.03 -5.17
CA PRO A 77 -15.52 5.44 -6.58
C PRO A 77 -15.72 6.95 -6.76
N GLN A 78 -16.72 7.55 -6.11
CA GLN A 78 -16.99 8.99 -6.19
C GLN A 78 -15.83 9.84 -5.65
N ALA A 79 -15.24 9.43 -4.52
CA ALA A 79 -14.12 10.14 -3.92
C ALA A 79 -12.87 10.08 -4.81
N ARG A 80 -12.62 8.94 -5.46
CA ARG A 80 -11.47 8.69 -6.33
C ARG A 80 -11.57 9.40 -7.68
N THR A 81 -12.77 9.68 -8.17
CA THR A 81 -13.00 10.40 -9.44
C THR A 81 -13.31 11.89 -9.26
N ALA A 82 -13.50 12.36 -8.02
CA ALA A 82 -13.73 13.77 -7.74
C ALA A 82 -12.52 14.66 -8.11
N PRO A 83 -12.74 15.91 -8.59
CA PRO A 83 -11.64 16.84 -8.91
C PRO A 83 -10.67 17.08 -7.75
N GLY A 84 -11.15 17.01 -6.52
CA GLY A 84 -10.35 17.18 -5.30
C GLY A 84 -9.68 15.91 -4.77
N CYS A 85 -9.67 14.79 -5.52
CA CYS A 85 -9.10 13.53 -5.01
C CYS A 85 -7.62 13.68 -4.63
N ALA A 86 -6.78 14.17 -5.54
CA ALA A 86 -5.34 14.26 -5.33
C ALA A 86 -4.94 15.12 -4.11
N PRO A 87 -5.40 16.37 -3.96
CA PRO A 87 -5.05 17.17 -2.78
C PRO A 87 -5.58 16.57 -1.47
N ARG A 88 -6.80 16.02 -1.45
CA ARG A 88 -7.35 15.36 -0.25
C ARG A 88 -6.56 14.11 0.10
N LEU A 89 -6.19 13.30 -0.89
CA LEU A 89 -5.39 12.09 -0.67
C LEU A 89 -4.00 12.42 -0.12
N ALA A 90 -3.37 13.48 -0.63
CA ALA A 90 -2.09 13.97 -0.13
C ALA A 90 -2.19 14.43 1.34
N LEU A 91 -3.21 15.21 1.69
CA LEU A 91 -3.46 15.63 3.07
C LEU A 91 -3.71 14.42 3.99
N SER A 92 -4.53 13.46 3.57
CA SER A 92 -4.74 12.21 4.32
C SER A 92 -3.45 11.42 4.50
N ALA A 93 -2.58 11.37 3.48
CA ALA A 93 -1.30 10.68 3.56
C ALA A 93 -0.34 11.37 4.55
N LEU A 94 -0.32 12.71 4.59
CA LEU A 94 0.44 13.47 5.58
C LEU A 94 -0.08 13.22 6.99
N TRP A 95 -1.40 13.26 7.18
CA TRP A 95 -2.05 12.98 8.46
C TRP A 95 -1.71 11.57 8.97
N VAL A 96 -1.91 10.54 8.12
CA VAL A 96 -1.57 9.15 8.45
C VAL A 96 -0.08 8.99 8.72
N GLY A 97 0.78 9.65 7.94
CA GLY A 97 2.22 9.66 8.15
C GLY A 97 2.60 10.17 9.54
N HIS A 98 1.98 11.28 9.97
CA HIS A 98 2.17 11.86 11.29
C HIS A 98 1.61 10.95 12.40
N GLU A 99 0.36 10.50 12.30
CA GLU A 99 -0.27 9.65 13.31
C GLU A 99 0.45 8.33 13.52
N ARG A 100 0.97 7.73 12.45
CA ARG A 100 1.74 6.48 12.49
C ARG A 100 3.23 6.69 12.76
N ARG A 101 3.67 7.94 12.91
CA ARG A 101 5.07 8.34 13.12
C ARG A 101 6.01 7.68 12.09
N LEU A 102 5.61 7.73 10.81
CA LEU A 102 6.39 7.13 9.75
C LEU A 102 7.71 7.87 9.59
N ASP A 103 8.81 7.13 9.56
CA ASP A 103 10.10 7.68 9.15
C ASP A 103 10.08 8.07 7.65
N ALA A 104 11.13 8.75 7.21
CA ALA A 104 11.24 9.21 5.82
C ALA A 104 11.13 8.06 4.79
N LEU A 105 11.63 6.86 5.11
CA LEU A 105 11.59 5.72 4.20
C LEU A 105 10.16 5.19 4.06
N HIS A 106 9.43 5.07 5.16
CA HIS A 106 8.04 4.62 5.15
C HIS A 106 7.09 5.67 4.59
N ALA A 107 7.36 6.97 4.83
CA ALA A 107 6.63 8.07 4.19
C ALA A 107 6.81 8.06 2.66
N ALA A 108 8.02 7.80 2.16
CA ALA A 108 8.28 7.62 0.73
C ALA A 108 7.57 6.38 0.17
N GLY A 109 7.53 5.28 0.94
CA GLY A 109 6.74 4.09 0.63
C GLY A 109 5.25 4.41 0.49
N LEU A 110 4.67 5.11 1.47
CA LEU A 110 3.27 5.55 1.45
C LEU A 110 2.98 6.40 0.21
N ALA A 111 3.81 7.41 -0.08
CA ALA A 111 3.64 8.24 -1.27
C ALA A 111 3.71 7.42 -2.58
N ARG A 112 4.62 6.44 -2.68
CA ARG A 112 4.69 5.53 -3.85
C ARG A 112 3.42 4.71 -4.00
N SER A 113 2.81 4.29 -2.89
CA SER A 113 1.65 3.39 -2.88
C SER A 113 0.37 4.04 -3.41
N LEU A 114 0.29 5.37 -3.41
CA LEU A 114 -0.94 6.13 -3.67
C LEU A 114 -1.09 6.63 -5.12
N ARG A 115 -0.10 6.39 -5.99
CA ARG A 115 -0.02 7.02 -7.33
C ARG A 115 -1.22 6.75 -8.24
N SER A 116 -1.82 5.55 -8.16
CA SER A 116 -2.97 5.17 -8.99
C SER A 116 -4.30 5.22 -8.26
N VAL A 117 -4.37 5.81 -7.05
CA VAL A 117 -5.61 5.86 -6.26
C VAL A 117 -6.61 6.85 -6.86
N CYS A 118 -6.16 8.03 -7.26
CA CYS A 118 -7.03 9.00 -7.93
C CYS A 118 -7.14 8.70 -9.42
N GLY A 119 -8.35 8.76 -9.95
CA GLY A 119 -8.67 8.35 -11.31
C GLY A 119 -9.51 7.07 -11.35
N GLY A 120 -10.28 6.94 -12.43
CA GLY A 120 -11.05 5.75 -12.79
C GLY A 120 -10.16 4.56 -13.10
#